data_AF-A0A931ZHQ3-F1
#
_entry.id   AF-A0A931ZHQ3-F1
#
_cell.length_a   1.000
_cell.length_b   1.000
_cell.length_c   1.000
_cell.angle_alpha   90.00
_cell.angle_beta   90.00
_cell.angle_gamma   90.00
#
_symmetry.space_group_name_H-M   'P 1'
#
loop_
_entity.id
_entity.type
_entity.pdbx_description
1 polymer ?
#
loop_
_entity_poly.entity_id
_entity_poly.type
_entity_poly.pdbx_seq_one_letter_code
_entity_poly.pdbx_strand_id
1 'polypeptide(L)'
;MRAHIIIPKELVESIDKTVGKGNRSHFLVEAAEDKLRSLRLARVATRVVGSLANANTPGWETPNAVSEWVHRMRRTNDERLEKTRKDTKS
;
A
#
# COMPACT_ATOMS: atom_id res chain seq x y z
N MET A 1 -22.65 -5.87 -15.34
CA MET A 1 -22.14 -6.94 -16.24
C MET A 1 -21.98 -8.21 -15.44
N ARG A 2 -22.33 -9.39 -15.97
CA ARG A 2 -22.07 -10.69 -15.32
C ARG A 2 -20.99 -11.43 -16.10
N ALA A 3 -19.94 -11.84 -15.43
CA ALA A 3 -18.86 -12.65 -16.00
C ALA A 3 -18.89 -14.05 -15.37
N HIS A 4 -18.70 -15.09 -16.18
CA HIS A 4 -18.52 -16.45 -15.69
C HIS A 4 -17.02 -16.77 -15.65
N ILE A 5 -16.52 -17.16 -14.49
CA ILE A 5 -15.12 -17.48 -14.26
C ILE A 5 -15.00 -18.88 -13.65
N ILE A 6 -13.96 -19.61 -14.03
CA ILE A 6 -13.66 -20.93 -13.49
C ILE A 6 -12.68 -20.73 -12.33
N ILE A 7 -13.05 -21.26 -11.16
CA ILE A 7 -12.24 -21.17 -9.94
C ILE A 7 -12.03 -22.59 -9.41
N PRO A 8 -10.80 -22.97 -9.02
CA PRO A 8 -10.54 -24.24 -8.36
C PRO A 8 -11.40 -24.41 -7.11
N LYS A 9 -11.88 -25.64 -6.87
CA LYS A 9 -12.80 -25.95 -5.76
C LYS A 9 -12.17 -25.62 -4.41
N GLU A 10 -10.89 -25.94 -4.25
CA GLU A 10 -10.11 -25.74 -3.03
C GLU A 10 -10.01 -24.25 -2.67
N LEU A 11 -9.93 -23.39 -3.69
CA LEU A 11 -9.90 -21.94 -3.50
C LEU A 11 -11.28 -21.41 -3.07
N VAL A 12 -12.36 -21.93 -3.66
CA VAL A 12 -13.73 -21.58 -3.25
C VAL A 12 -13.99 -21.97 -1.80
N GLU A 13 -13.56 -23.17 -1.40
CA GLU A 13 -13.69 -23.64 -0.02
C GLU A 13 -12.87 -22.80 0.96
N SER A 14 -11.67 -22.39 0.56
CA SER A 14 -10.84 -21.49 1.37
C SER A 14 -11.51 -20.14 1.56
N ILE A 15 -12.06 -19.55 0.49
CA ILE A 15 -12.79 -18.28 0.56
C ILE A 15 -14.00 -18.42 1.48
N ASP A 16 -14.79 -19.47 1.34
CA ASP A 16 -15.96 -19.72 2.20
C ASP A 16 -15.61 -19.82 3.67
N LYS A 17 -14.49 -20.46 4.00
CA LYS A 17 -14.01 -20.55 5.38
C LYS A 17 -13.63 -19.18 5.94
N THR A 18 -13.11 -18.28 5.10
CA THR A 18 -12.67 -16.95 5.52
C THR A 18 -13.82 -15.95 5.64
N VAL A 19 -14.72 -15.87 4.65
CA VAL A 19 -15.75 -14.82 4.57
C VAL A 19 -17.18 -15.32 4.80
N GLY A 20 -17.36 -16.63 4.96
CA GLY A 20 -18.68 -17.26 5.05
C GLY A 20 -19.35 -17.45 3.69
N LYS A 21 -20.36 -18.33 3.66
CA LYS A 21 -21.15 -18.61 2.44
C LYS A 21 -21.91 -17.36 2.01
N GLY A 22 -21.89 -17.05 0.72
CA GLY A 22 -22.66 -15.93 0.12
C GLY A 22 -21.86 -14.64 -0.10
N ASN A 23 -20.71 -14.48 0.57
CA ASN A 23 -19.87 -13.26 0.46
C ASN A 23 -18.77 -13.37 -0.61
N ARG A 24 -18.79 -14.42 -1.44
CA ARG A 24 -17.74 -14.71 -2.42
C ARG A 24 -17.61 -13.63 -3.49
N SER A 25 -18.73 -13.12 -4.01
CA SER A 25 -18.70 -12.10 -5.07
C SER A 25 -18.08 -10.81 -4.55
N HIS A 26 -18.48 -10.36 -3.36
CA HIS A 26 -17.91 -9.19 -2.71
C HIS A 26 -16.41 -9.35 -2.49
N PHE A 27 -16.00 -10.45 -1.87
CA PHE A 27 -14.59 -10.76 -1.63
C PHE A 27 -13.76 -10.76 -2.91
N LEU A 28 -14.26 -11.40 -3.98
CA LEU A 28 -13.54 -11.45 -5.25
C LEU A 28 -13.45 -10.08 -5.93
N VAL A 29 -14.47 -9.24 -5.80
CA VAL A 29 -14.45 -7.86 -6.31
C VAL A 29 -13.39 -7.04 -5.57
N GLU A 30 -13.42 -7.03 -4.24
CA GLU A 30 -12.44 -6.29 -3.44
C GLU A 30 -11.01 -6.79 -3.71
N ALA A 31 -10.79 -8.10 -3.73
CA ALA A 31 -9.49 -8.68 -4.02
C ALA A 31 -8.98 -8.30 -5.43
N ALA A 32 -9.87 -8.25 -6.43
CA ALA A 32 -9.52 -7.83 -7.77
C ALA A 32 -9.17 -6.33 -7.82
N GLU A 33 -9.94 -5.47 -7.16
CA GLU A 33 -9.65 -4.04 -7.06
C GLU A 33 -8.30 -3.79 -6.38
N ASP A 34 -8.04 -4.46 -5.25
CA ASP A 34 -6.78 -4.36 -4.52
C ASP A 34 -5.59 -4.80 -5.37
N LYS A 35 -5.74 -5.91 -6.10
CA LYS A 35 -4.71 -6.39 -7.01
C LYS A 35 -4.47 -5.42 -8.15
N LEU A 36 -5.52 -4.86 -8.74
CA LEU A 36 -5.41 -3.86 -9.81
C LEU A 36 -4.74 -2.58 -9.33
N ARG A 37 -5.05 -2.08 -8.13
CA ARG A 37 -4.36 -0.94 -7.53
C ARG A 37 -2.86 -1.23 -7.35
N SER A 38 -2.54 -2.40 -6.83
CA SER A 38 -1.14 -2.84 -6.64
C SER A 38 -0.38 -2.93 -7.97
N LEU A 39 -1.00 -3.51 -9.01
CA LEU A 39 -0.39 -3.61 -10.35
C LEU A 39 -0.23 -2.24 -11.01
N ARG A 40 -1.19 -1.32 -10.83
CA ARG A 40 -1.09 0.05 -11.32
C ARG A 40 0.09 0.78 -10.66
N LEU A 41 0.21 0.67 -9.34
CA LEU A 41 1.32 1.26 -8.60
C LEU A 41 2.67 0.69 -9.09
N ALA A 42 2.79 -0.62 -9.21
CA ALA A 42 4.01 -1.27 -9.70
C ALA A 42 4.38 -0.78 -11.10
N ARG A 43 3.41 -0.68 -12.01
CA ARG A 43 3.64 -0.17 -13.38
C ARG A 43 4.11 1.28 -13.39
N VAL A 44 3.52 2.14 -12.55
CA VAL A 44 3.95 3.53 -12.42
C VAL A 44 5.35 3.58 -11.83
N ALA A 45 5.63 2.82 -10.77
CA ALA A 45 6.95 2.74 -10.15
C ALA A 45 8.02 2.37 -11.19
N THR A 46 7.78 1.34 -12.02
CA THR A 46 8.69 0.97 -13.12
C THR A 46 8.91 2.10 -14.12
N ARG A 47 7.86 2.85 -14.49
CA ARG A 47 7.97 3.97 -15.44
C ARG A 47 8.76 5.15 -14.90
N VAL A 48 8.79 5.34 -13.58
CA VAL A 48 9.49 6.46 -12.94
C VAL A 48 10.83 6.06 -12.35
N VAL A 49 11.28 4.82 -12.53
CA VAL A 49 12.64 4.39 -12.13
C VAL A 49 13.66 5.32 -12.77
N GLY A 50 14.56 5.87 -11.95
CA GLY A 50 15.60 6.78 -12.42
C GLY A 50 15.14 8.20 -12.76
N SER A 51 13.85 8.53 -12.62
CA SER A 51 13.34 9.89 -12.88
C SER A 51 13.98 10.98 -12.02
N LEU A 52 14.54 10.60 -10.87
CA LEU A 52 15.27 11.47 -9.95
C LEU A 52 16.79 11.33 -10.04
N ALA A 53 17.33 10.54 -10.98
CA ALA A 53 18.77 10.31 -11.08
C ALA A 53 19.58 11.59 -11.34
N ASN A 54 18.98 12.56 -12.03
CA ASN A 54 19.59 13.86 -12.31
C ASN A 54 19.01 15.00 -11.46
N ALA A 55 18.14 14.68 -10.49
CA ALA A 55 17.57 15.70 -9.61
C ALA A 55 18.62 16.10 -8.58
N ASN A 56 19.03 17.36 -8.57
CA ASN A 56 19.87 17.89 -7.50
C ASN A 56 19.02 18.08 -6.24
N THR A 57 18.85 17.00 -5.47
CA THR A 57 18.03 16.96 -4.27
C THR A 57 18.94 16.85 -3.04
N PRO A 58 19.18 17.95 -2.30
CA PRO A 58 20.03 17.92 -1.13
C PRO A 58 19.54 16.92 -0.08
N GLY A 59 20.44 16.10 0.45
CA GLY A 59 20.16 15.03 1.42
C GLY A 59 19.79 13.68 0.81
N TRP A 60 19.72 13.56 -0.53
CA TRP A 60 19.41 12.31 -1.24
C TRP A 60 20.61 11.78 -2.07
N GLU A 61 21.80 12.31 -1.81
CA GLU A 61 23.02 12.02 -2.57
C GLU A 61 23.51 10.58 -2.35
N THR A 62 23.19 9.98 -1.20
CA THR A 62 23.57 8.60 -0.86
C THR A 62 22.42 7.85 -0.20
N PRO A 63 22.39 6.51 -0.27
CA PRO A 63 21.39 5.70 0.43
C PRO A 63 21.34 5.97 1.94
N ASN A 64 22.50 6.22 2.58
CA ASN A 64 22.55 6.57 4.00
C ASN A 64 21.92 7.95 4.27
N ALA A 65 22.21 8.96 3.44
CA ALA A 65 21.63 10.29 3.59
C ALA A 65 20.09 10.25 3.44
N VAL A 66 19.59 9.50 2.45
CA VAL A 66 18.15 9.25 2.29
C VAL A 66 17.57 8.57 3.53
N SER A 67 18.23 7.52 4.04
CA SER A 67 17.77 6.79 5.22
C SER A 67 17.69 7.69 6.45
N GLU A 68 18.74 8.47 6.72
CA GLU A 68 18.76 9.42 7.83
C GLU A 68 17.67 10.48 7.69
N TRP A 69 17.46 10.99 6.48
CA TRP A 69 16.41 11.95 6.19
C TRP A 69 15.02 11.36 6.46
N VAL A 70 14.74 10.12 6.01
CA VAL A 70 13.50 9.40 6.30
C VAL A 70 13.33 9.18 7.81
N HIS A 71 14.39 8.81 8.53
CA HIS A 71 14.35 8.62 9.98
C HIS A 71 14.01 9.92 10.72
N ARG A 72 14.62 11.05 10.34
CA ARG A 72 14.29 12.37 10.90
C ARG A 72 12.82 12.73 10.64
N MET A 73 12.37 12.57 9.39
CA MET A 73 10.98 12.85 9.00
C MET A 73 9.96 12.04 9.83
N ARG A 74 10.21 10.74 10.03
CA ARG A 74 9.34 9.89 10.86
C ARG A 74 9.32 10.35 12.31
N ARG A 75 10.50 10.61 12.91
CA ARG A 75 10.60 11.08 14.30
C ARG A 75 9.84 12.39 14.52
N THR A 76 10.01 13.37 13.62
CA THR A 76 9.31 14.65 13.72
C THR A 76 7.79 14.50 13.58
N ASN A 77 7.32 13.59 12.72
CA ASN A 77 5.90 13.29 12.60
C ASN A 77 5.34 12.64 13.86
N ASP A 78 6.06 11.67 14.44
CA ASP A 78 5.66 11.00 15.67
C ASP A 78 5.57 11.99 16.85
N GLU A 79 6.55 12.87 16.99
CA GLU A 79 6.55 13.95 17.99
C GLU A 79 5.38 14.92 17.83
N ARG A 80 5.03 15.29 16.59
CA ARG A 80 3.85 16.11 16.29
C ARG A 80 2.56 15.40 16.69
N LEU A 81 2.42 14.13 16.31
CA LEU A 81 1.24 13.33 16.64
C LEU A 81 1.08 13.16 18.15
N GLU A 82 2.18 12.99 18.88
CA GLU A 82 2.15 12.88 20.35
C GLU A 82 1.69 14.19 21.01
N LYS A 83 2.17 15.35 20.53
CA LYS A 83 1.70 16.66 21.01
C LYS A 83 0.20 16.84 20.82
N THR A 84 -0.30 16.60 19.60
CA THR A 84 -1.74 16.71 19.31
C THR A 84 -2.58 15.77 20.18
N ARG A 85 -2.09 14.55 20.48
CA ARG A 85 -2.76 13.61 21.37
C ARG A 85 -2.80 14.08 22.83
N LYS A 86 -1.76 14.77 23.31
CA LYS A 86 -1.72 15.36 24.66
C LYS A 86 -2.64 16.57 24.77
N ASP A 87 -2.67 17.44 23.75
CA ASP A 87 -3.50 18.65 23.71
C ASP A 87 -5.01 18.33 23.64
N THR A 88 -5.40 17.19 23.06
CA THR A 88 -6.81 16.76 22.99
C THR A 88 -7.31 16.15 24.31
N LYS A 89 -6.40 15.83 25.23
CA LYS A 89 -6.69 15.10 26.48
C LYS A 89 -6.57 15.99 27.73
N SER A 90 -6.17 17.25 27.57
CA SER A 90 -6.08 18.28 28.60
C SER A 90 -7.20 19.30 28.45
#